data_AF-R7WJW2-F1
#
_entry.id   AF-R7WJW2-F1
#
_cell.length_a   1.000
_cell.length_b   1.000
_cell.length_c   1.000
_cell.angle_alpha   90.00
_cell.angle_beta   90.00
_cell.angle_gamma   90.00
#
_symmetry.space_group_name_H-M   'P 1'
#
loop_
_entity.id
_entity.type
_entity.pdbx_description
1 polymer ?
#
loop_
_entity_poly.entity_id
_entity_poly.type
_entity_poly.pdbx_seq_one_letter_code
_entity_poly.pdbx_strand_id
1 'polypeptide(L)'
;MEEVAQGIQSNPGESLENVTIGGLYFSSVSLESDGCVYFVDREWFPISTYGWMYGPNCTPDPNKFGRLRMLGGEWYEFERGT
;
A
#
# COMPACT_ATOMS: atom_id res chain seq x y z
N MET A 1 2.05 -1.71 -11.60
CA MET A 1 1.95 -1.55 -10.13
C MET A 1 2.25 -2.87 -9.44
N GLU A 2 1.67 -3.97 -9.91
CA GLU A 2 2.00 -5.32 -9.42
C GLU A 2 3.48 -5.67 -9.53
N GLU A 3 4.14 -5.41 -10.67
CA GLU A 3 5.58 -5.64 -10.83
C GLU A 3 6.43 -4.86 -9.80
N VAL A 4 6.02 -3.64 -9.46
CA VAL A 4 6.69 -2.84 -8.42
C VAL A 4 6.51 -3.49 -7.06
N ALA A 5 5.30 -3.97 -6.75
CA ALA A 5 5.03 -4.67 -5.50
C ALA A 5 5.87 -5.95 -5.39
N GLN A 6 5.97 -6.74 -6.46
CA GLN A 6 6.80 -7.95 -6.51
C GLN A 6 8.29 -7.62 -6.35
N GLY A 7 8.76 -6.52 -6.93
CA GLY A 7 10.12 -6.01 -6.72
C GLY A 7 10.41 -5.70 -5.25
N ILE A 8 9.51 -4.95 -4.60
CA ILE A 8 9.63 -4.59 -3.18
C ILE A 8 9.54 -5.83 -2.27
N GLN A 9 8.69 -6.81 -2.59
CA GLN A 9 8.64 -8.09 -1.86
C GLN A 9 9.94 -8.90 -2.00
N SER A 10 10.61 -8.81 -3.14
CA SER A 10 11.86 -9.53 -3.40
C SER A 10 13.07 -8.88 -2.70
N ASN A 11 12.95 -7.62 -2.28
CA ASN A 11 13.99 -6.89 -1.55
C ASN A 11 13.43 -6.21 -0.29
N PRO A 12 13.10 -7.00 0.76
CA PRO A 12 12.52 -6.49 2.00
C PRO A 12 13.52 -5.55 2.71
N GLY A 13 13.29 -4.25 2.59
CA GLY A 13 14.20 -3.18 3.05
C GLY A 13 14.32 -2.05 2.04
N GLU A 14 13.95 -2.29 0.78
CA GLU A 14 13.78 -1.25 -0.21
C GLU A 14 12.40 -0.59 -0.04
N SER A 15 12.40 0.74 -0.02
CA SER A 15 11.19 1.56 -0.12
C SER A 15 11.40 2.58 -1.23
N LEU A 16 10.29 2.92 -1.91
CA LEU A 16 10.28 4.00 -2.88
C LEU A 16 9.55 5.17 -2.26
N GLU A 17 10.14 6.35 -2.30
CA GLU A 17 9.49 7.58 -1.87
C GLU A 17 9.18 8.46 -3.08
N ASN A 18 8.09 9.22 -3.01
CA ASN A 18 7.76 10.26 -3.98
C ASN A 18 7.75 9.76 -5.45
N VAL A 19 7.21 8.56 -5.68
CA VAL A 19 7.33 7.81 -6.93
C VAL A 19 6.05 7.87 -7.77
N THR A 20 6.18 7.87 -9.10
CA THR A 20 5.04 7.77 -10.03
C THR A 20 5.01 6.40 -10.69
N ILE A 21 3.89 5.70 -10.59
CA ILE A 21 3.69 4.36 -11.17
C ILE A 21 2.41 4.38 -12.00
N GLY A 22 2.53 4.13 -13.31
CA GLY A 22 1.36 4.09 -14.20
C GLY A 22 0.56 5.40 -14.27
N GLY A 23 1.20 6.54 -14.03
CA GLY A 23 0.56 7.86 -14.02
C GLY A 23 -0.04 8.28 -12.66
N LEU A 24 0.02 7.41 -11.65
CA LEU A 24 -0.40 7.71 -10.28
C LEU A 24 0.83 8.01 -9.43
N TYR A 25 0.74 9.02 -8.58
CA TYR A 25 1.83 9.46 -7.72
C TYR A 25 1.61 8.96 -6.28
N PHE A 26 2.65 8.40 -5.67
CA PHE A 26 2.64 7.83 -4.32
C PHE A 26 3.66 8.55 -3.45
N SER A 27 3.26 8.85 -2.21
CA SER A 27 4.18 9.40 -1.20
C SER A 27 5.22 8.35 -0.78
N SER A 28 4.78 7.10 -0.59
CA SER A 28 5.66 5.96 -0.35
C SER A 28 5.12 4.66 -0.92
N VAL A 29 6.04 3.75 -1.25
CA VAL A 29 5.78 2.35 -1.54
C VAL A 29 6.73 1.49 -0.73
N SER A 30 6.21 0.65 0.16
CA SER A 30 7.04 -0.14 1.09
C SER A 30 6.39 -1.46 1.49
N LEU A 31 7.23 -2.46 1.79
CA LEU A 31 6.80 -3.69 2.45
C LEU A 31 6.64 -3.42 3.95
N GLU A 32 5.46 -3.71 4.50
CA GLU A 32 5.19 -3.58 5.92
C GLU A 32 5.35 -4.92 6.65
N SER A 33 5.35 -4.86 7.98
CA SER A 33 5.51 -6.04 8.86
C SER A 33 4.44 -7.13 8.70
N ASP A 34 3.29 -6.80 8.11
CA ASP A 34 2.22 -7.75 7.78
C ASP A 34 2.42 -8.46 6.44
N GLY A 35 3.51 -8.16 5.73
CA GLY A 35 3.85 -8.75 4.44
C GLY A 35 3.08 -8.16 3.25
N CYS A 36 2.24 -7.15 3.45
CA CYS A 36 1.64 -6.41 2.34
C CYS A 36 2.62 -5.33 1.85
N VAL A 37 2.61 -5.06 0.55
CA VAL A 37 3.22 -3.84 -0.01
C VAL A 37 2.18 -2.75 -0.03
N TYR A 38 2.48 -1.65 0.65
CA TYR A 38 1.61 -0.48 0.74
C TYR A 38 2.03 0.55 -0.30
N PHE A 39 1.06 1.04 -1.04
CA PHE A 39 1.15 2.17 -1.96
C PHE A 39 0.39 3.33 -1.32
N VAL A 40 1.11 4.22 -0.65
CA VAL A 40 0.52 5.33 0.10
C VAL A 40 0.29 6.49 -0.84
N ASP A 41 -0.95 6.96 -0.91
CA ASP A 41 -1.29 8.13 -1.70
C ASP A 41 -0.61 9.39 -1.14
N ARG A 42 -0.44 10.42 -1.97
CA ARG A 42 0.18 11.68 -1.54
C ARG A 42 -0.83 12.62 -0.91
N GLU A 43 -2.11 12.50 -1.24
CA GLU A 43 -3.12 13.45 -0.77
C GLU A 43 -3.06 13.57 0.74
N TRP A 44 -2.69 14.78 1.18
CA TRP A 44 -2.51 15.08 2.59
C TRP A 44 -3.89 15.29 3.20
N PHE A 45 -4.42 14.23 3.79
CA PHE A 45 -5.57 14.34 4.66
C PHE A 45 -5.07 14.45 6.11
N PRO A 46 -5.50 15.48 6.85
CA PRO A 46 -4.91 15.81 8.16
C PRO A 46 -5.10 14.73 9.22
N ILE A 47 -5.99 13.76 9.01
CA ILE A 47 -6.37 12.72 9.97
C ILE A 47 -6.41 11.32 9.35
N SER A 48 -6.04 11.17 8.08
CA SER A 48 -6.19 9.89 7.39
C SER A 48 -5.14 9.71 6.31
N THR A 49 -4.75 8.46 6.12
CA THR A 49 -3.85 8.03 5.06
C THR A 49 -4.63 7.05 4.19
N TYR A 50 -4.66 7.33 2.90
CA TYR A 50 -5.30 6.49 1.90
C TYR A 50 -4.26 5.80 1.05
N GLY A 51 -4.65 4.69 0.44
CA GLY A 51 -3.78 4.03 -0.51
C GLY A 51 -4.32 2.68 -0.93
N TRP A 52 -3.40 1.93 -1.52
CA TRP A 52 -3.63 0.56 -1.97
C TRP A 52 -2.61 -0.35 -1.36
N MET A 53 -2.97 -1.61 -1.19
CA MET A 53 -2.01 -2.63 -0.80
C MET A 53 -2.12 -3.84 -1.70
N TYR A 54 -0.97 -4.47 -1.91
CA TYR A 54 -0.83 -5.69 -2.66
C TYR A 54 -0.11 -6.74 -1.83
N GLY A 55 -0.67 -7.95 -1.77
CA GLY A 55 0.01 -9.05 -1.11
C GLY A 55 -0.68 -10.39 -1.30
N PRO A 56 -0.11 -11.31 -2.12
CA PRO A 56 -0.67 -12.66 -2.32
C PRO A 56 -0.73 -13.54 -1.07
N ASN A 57 -0.02 -13.15 -0.02
CA ASN A 57 0.04 -13.86 1.26
C ASN A 57 -0.20 -12.93 2.45
N CYS A 58 -0.78 -11.75 2.20
CA CYS A 58 -0.99 -10.79 3.27
C CYS A 58 -2.46 -10.81 3.71
N THR A 59 -2.67 -10.96 5.02
CA THR A 59 -4.01 -10.85 5.62
C THR A 59 -4.04 -9.56 6.43
N PRO A 60 -4.50 -8.45 5.83
CA PRO A 60 -4.59 -7.18 6.53
C PRO A 60 -5.55 -7.27 7.72
N ASP A 61 -5.11 -6.77 8.87
CA ASP A 61 -5.97 -6.71 10.07
C ASP A 61 -7.01 -5.58 9.90
N PRO A 62 -8.31 -5.89 9.73
CA PRO A 62 -9.33 -4.88 9.48
C PRO A 62 -9.47 -3.88 10.62
N ASN A 63 -9.02 -4.20 11.84
CA ASN A 63 -9.08 -3.28 12.98
C ASN A 63 -8.07 -2.14 12.88
N LYS A 64 -7.06 -2.25 12.00
CA LYS A 64 -6.06 -1.19 11.77
C LYS A 64 -6.52 -0.14 10.76
N PHE A 65 -7.68 -0.33 10.14
CA PHE A 65 -8.17 0.50 9.06
C PHE A 65 -9.53 1.12 9.42
N GLY A 66 -9.71 2.40 9.10
CA GLY A 66 -11.04 3.02 9.10
C GLY A 66 -11.90 2.47 7.97
N ARG A 67 -11.25 2.12 6.84
CA ARG A 67 -11.87 1.44 5.71
C ARG A 67 -10.90 0.49 5.05
N LEU A 68 -11.39 -0.70 4.73
CA LEU A 68 -10.65 -1.71 3.96
C LEU A 68 -11.57 -2.35 2.92
N ARG A 69 -11.21 -2.25 1.65
CA ARG A 69 -12.03 -2.76 0.55
C ARG A 69 -11.19 -3.59 -0.41
N MET A 70 -11.58 -4.84 -0.61
CA MET A 70 -10.98 -5.71 -1.63
C MET A 70 -11.39 -5.20 -3.03
N LEU A 71 -10.40 -4.98 -3.90
CA LEU A 71 -10.61 -4.54 -5.28
C LEU A 71 -10.65 -5.72 -6.27
N GLY A 72 -10.15 -6.88 -5.86
CA GLY A 72 -10.07 -8.10 -6.67
C GLY A 72 -8.62 -8.60 -6.80
N GLY A 73 -8.46 -9.92 -6.95
CA GLY A 73 -7.15 -10.55 -6.83
C GLY A 73 -6.55 -10.28 -5.45
N GLU A 74 -5.28 -9.92 -5.42
CA GLU A 74 -4.50 -9.67 -4.19
C GLU A 74 -4.42 -8.18 -3.83
N TRP A 75 -5.38 -7.39 -4.34
CA TRP A 75 -5.42 -5.94 -4.20
C TRP A 75 -6.54 -5.47 -3.28
N TYR A 76 -6.18 -4.50 -2.46
CA TYR A 76 -7.11 -3.81 -1.57
C TYR A 76 -6.87 -2.31 -1.64
N GLU A 77 -7.94 -1.56 -1.40
CA GLU A 77 -7.93 -0.13 -1.09
C GLU A 77 -8.11 0.03 0.42
N PHE A 78 -7.37 0.96 1.02
CA PHE A 78 -7.45 1.23 2.45
C PHE A 78 -7.54 2.72 2.77
N GLU A 79 -8.09 2.98 3.94
CA GLU A 79 -8.02 4.24 4.69
C GLU A 79 -7.65 3.87 6.13
N ARG A 80 -6.63 4.52 6.69
CA ARG A 80 -6.28 4.38 8.11
C ARG A 80 -6.10 5.75 8.74
N GLY A 81 -6.44 5.87 10.03
CA GLY A 81 -6.11 7.06 10.81
C GLY A 81 -4.60 7.21 10.95
N THR A 82 -4.12 8.45 11.01
CA THR A 82 -2.71 8.79 11.26
C THR A 82 -2.30 8.57 12.71
#